data_AF-A0A1F9MCH3-F1
#
_entry.id   AF-A0A1F9MCH3-F1
#
_cell.length_a   1.000
_cell.length_b   1.000
_cell.length_c   1.000
_cell.angle_alpha   90.00
_cell.angle_beta   90.00
_cell.angle_gamma   90.00
#
_symmetry.space_group_name_H-M   'P 1'
#
loop_
_entity.id
_entity.type
_entity.pdbx_description
1 polymer ?
#
loop_
_entity_poly.entity_id
_entity_poly.type
_entity_poly.pdbx_seq_one_letter_code
_entity_poly.pdbx_strand_id
1 'polypeptide(L)'
;MSEYSIPLPTTACRDGIEITVPLPVRNTIQGGAHGVIKAKVGNRTLKYVMSDLSIQERHLIPLTYDMRTNQEMANTIQDVAMNLIFSKEGMRVMGTCNEGGIGAFFRSWGELGAWKILAEAVEEAGYTLGREVCFGVDGAADRFYKGNGVYELDGRSFDTMQLMEYYESMLDTYPILYAEDLFASRKEAWRHWSEFTSRFGERVFVSLDDVATTNARLVRPLIAEKTGNMLLLKMNQIGTMLEGWRAAETAHHAGWLTISSHRSTSSIDFMEVEVALALSLRRPGLGRCVFAKWGGAKLIERAMRYAMAQQWVEDFAAGVALFEPLSPDTRIQMFKGYPAPLNTGDLTLGVRIRLSNGFEINAVVPAGTSTGETEACLVPVVDAVRNVDQLVSELHLVGMRLGDVPDQLTLTQRLLATELQEASRIGQIKPDDSVGKLQEAAELKRCLGANTLLGITVAYNRLIAVKEGKPSWLSLREAGQKLDRDGLTLCDEAFYEPIIASLRQTHHPSSRGTRLFGAAGTEL
;
A
#
# COMPACT_ATOMS: atom_id res chain seq x y z
N MET A 1 31.04 -0.15 -3.75
CA MET A 1 30.23 0.81 -2.96
C MET A 1 29.64 1.75 -3.99
N SER A 2 28.35 1.62 -4.27
CA SER A 2 27.68 2.43 -5.30
C SER A 2 27.69 3.90 -4.88
N GLU A 3 27.79 4.82 -5.85
CA GLU A 3 27.74 6.28 -5.63
C GLU A 3 26.40 6.74 -5.04
N TYR A 4 25.41 5.85 -4.91
CA TYR A 4 24.05 6.15 -4.47
C TYR A 4 23.66 5.29 -3.25
N SER A 5 24.33 5.50 -2.11
CA SER A 5 23.79 5.04 -0.83
C SER A 5 22.78 6.07 -0.32
N ILE A 6 21.51 5.70 -0.14
CA ILE A 6 20.56 6.56 0.58
C ILE A 6 21.06 6.67 2.02
N PRO A 7 21.44 7.86 2.50
CA PRO A 7 21.74 8.03 3.91
C PRO A 7 20.43 7.79 4.66
N LEU A 8 20.37 6.79 5.54
CA LEU A 8 19.22 6.55 6.42
C LEU A 8 19.55 7.12 7.81
N PRO A 9 19.42 8.44 8.05
CA PRO A 9 19.59 9.00 9.37
C PRO A 9 18.46 8.52 10.28
N THR A 10 18.77 8.35 11.56
CA THR A 10 17.73 8.22 12.58
C THR A 10 17.09 9.60 12.76
N THR A 11 15.80 9.75 12.43
CA THR A 11 15.10 11.04 12.54
C THR A 11 14.56 11.27 13.95
N ALA A 12 14.27 10.20 14.70
CA ALA A 12 14.05 10.28 16.14
C ALA A 12 14.47 9.01 16.87
N CYS A 13 14.74 9.15 18.17
CA CYS A 13 15.02 8.03 19.06
C CYS A 13 14.38 8.27 20.42
N ARG A 14 13.69 7.27 20.96
CA ARG A 14 13.17 7.26 22.32
C ARG A 14 13.08 5.83 22.84
N ASP A 15 13.43 5.61 24.11
CA ASP A 15 13.32 4.29 24.77
C ASP A 15 13.98 3.13 23.99
N GLY A 16 15.09 3.43 23.30
CA GLY A 16 15.82 2.46 22.45
C GLY A 16 15.16 2.15 21.10
N ILE A 17 14.09 2.86 20.76
CA ILE A 17 13.37 2.78 19.49
C ILE A 17 13.86 3.90 18.58
N GLU A 18 14.60 3.54 17.54
CA GLU A 18 15.08 4.46 16.49
C GLU A 18 14.15 4.42 15.28
N ILE A 19 13.64 5.58 14.87
CA ILE A 19 12.72 5.72 13.74
C ILE A 19 13.25 6.72 12.71
N THR A 20 12.94 6.44 11.45
CA THR A 20 13.29 7.29 10.30
C THR A 20 12.02 7.59 9.50
N VAL A 21 11.69 8.86 9.29
CA VAL A 21 10.67 9.24 8.31
C VAL A 21 11.15 8.80 6.91
N PRO A 22 10.37 8.03 6.13
CA PRO A 22 10.80 7.60 4.79
C PRO A 22 10.98 8.79 3.84
N LEU A 23 11.92 8.68 2.90
CA LEU A 23 12.11 9.72 1.88
C LEU A 23 10.92 9.78 0.92
N PRO A 24 10.39 10.97 0.61
CA PRO A 24 9.31 11.12 -0.35
C PRO A 24 9.72 10.83 -1.80
N VAL A 25 8.96 9.98 -2.46
CA VAL A 25 8.96 9.80 -3.93
C VAL A 25 7.76 10.57 -4.48
N ARG A 26 7.99 11.83 -4.85
CA ARG A 26 6.95 12.82 -5.17
C ARG A 26 6.57 12.73 -6.63
N ASN A 27 5.33 12.32 -6.94
CA ASN A 27 4.85 12.32 -8.33
C ASN A 27 4.75 13.75 -8.87
N THR A 28 5.48 14.07 -9.94
CA THR A 28 5.63 15.45 -10.44
C THR A 28 5.12 15.63 -11.86
N ILE A 29 5.30 14.67 -12.77
CA ILE A 29 4.70 14.69 -14.12
C ILE A 29 4.01 13.35 -14.38
N GLN A 30 2.73 13.40 -14.75
CA GLN A 30 1.87 12.22 -14.91
C GLN A 30 1.55 11.94 -16.38
N GLY A 31 1.65 10.67 -16.75
CA GLY A 31 1.26 10.12 -18.05
C GLY A 31 0.43 8.85 -17.90
N GLY A 32 0.36 8.04 -18.95
CA GLY A 32 -0.31 6.74 -18.93
C GLY A 32 -1.77 6.82 -18.44
N ALA A 33 -2.16 5.87 -17.59
CA ALA A 33 -3.52 5.86 -17.02
C ALA A 33 -3.80 7.03 -16.07
N HIS A 34 -2.75 7.59 -15.46
CA HIS A 34 -2.86 8.69 -14.51
C HIS A 34 -2.98 10.05 -15.21
N GLY A 35 -2.61 10.14 -16.48
CA GLY A 35 -2.88 11.26 -17.37
C GLY A 35 -4.31 11.28 -17.93
N VAL A 36 -5.24 10.44 -17.45
CA VAL A 36 -6.63 10.40 -17.94
C VAL A 36 -7.63 10.52 -16.80
N ILE A 37 -8.40 11.61 -16.80
CA ILE A 37 -9.55 11.77 -15.90
C ILE A 37 -10.78 11.11 -16.53
N LYS A 38 -11.50 10.32 -15.72
CA LYS A 38 -12.74 9.64 -16.14
C LYS A 38 -13.91 10.21 -15.34
N ALA A 39 -15.01 10.49 -16.02
CA ALA A 39 -16.26 10.90 -15.39
C ALA A 39 -17.42 10.04 -15.89
N LYS A 40 -18.26 9.54 -14.99
CA LYS A 40 -19.49 8.81 -15.35
C LYS A 40 -20.64 9.80 -15.54
N VAL A 41 -21.30 9.75 -16.69
CA VAL A 41 -22.50 10.54 -17.01
C VAL A 41 -23.58 9.58 -17.50
N GLY A 42 -24.51 9.23 -16.61
CA GLY A 42 -25.43 8.11 -16.82
C GLY A 42 -24.65 6.82 -17.11
N ASN A 43 -24.96 6.15 -18.22
CA ASN A 43 -24.27 4.92 -18.65
C ASN A 43 -22.99 5.17 -19.48
N ARG A 44 -22.59 6.43 -19.70
CA ARG A 44 -21.41 6.78 -20.49
C ARG A 44 -20.23 7.13 -19.57
N THR A 45 -19.03 6.73 -19.97
CA THR A 45 -17.78 7.21 -19.36
C THR A 45 -17.14 8.23 -20.28
N LEU A 46 -17.10 9.49 -19.85
CA LEU A 46 -16.30 10.53 -20.48
C LEU A 46 -14.84 10.34 -20.08
N LYS A 47 -13.92 10.55 -21.02
CA LYS A 47 -12.47 10.51 -20.79
C LYS A 47 -11.90 11.87 -21.18
N TYR A 48 -11.18 12.48 -20.25
CA TYR A 48 -10.44 13.71 -20.47
C TYR A 48 -8.95 13.40 -20.37
N VAL A 49 -8.24 13.52 -21.49
CA VAL A 49 -6.80 13.23 -21.58
C VAL A 49 -6.03 14.48 -21.20
N MET A 50 -5.24 14.36 -20.13
CA MET A 50 -4.41 15.41 -19.56
C MET A 50 -2.94 15.30 -19.96
N SER A 51 -2.51 14.15 -20.48
CA SER A 51 -1.15 13.96 -20.99
C SER A 51 -1.10 13.00 -22.17
N ASP A 52 -0.15 13.21 -23.07
CA ASP A 52 0.21 12.34 -24.19
C ASP A 52 1.39 11.39 -23.87
N LEU A 53 1.93 11.46 -22.66
CA LEU A 53 3.04 10.64 -22.22
C LEU A 53 2.59 9.20 -21.92
N SER A 54 3.46 8.24 -22.21
CA SER A 54 3.18 6.81 -22.05
C SER A 54 3.59 6.28 -20.67
N ILE A 55 4.75 6.70 -20.15
CA ILE A 55 5.20 6.38 -18.78
C ILE A 55 4.28 7.06 -17.77
N GLN A 56 3.83 6.29 -16.77
CA GLN A 56 2.78 6.68 -15.85
C GLN A 56 3.21 7.80 -14.91
N GLU A 57 4.39 7.74 -14.31
CA GLU A 57 4.84 8.75 -13.35
C GLU A 57 6.33 9.04 -13.46
N ARG A 58 6.66 10.31 -13.26
CA ARG A 58 8.03 10.83 -13.10
C ARG A 58 8.10 11.55 -11.78
N HIS A 59 9.02 11.11 -10.93
CA HIS A 59 9.10 11.57 -9.56
C HIS A 59 10.28 12.49 -9.33
N LEU A 60 10.08 13.46 -8.43
CA LEU A 60 11.15 14.13 -7.71
C LEU A 60 11.40 13.40 -6.39
N ILE A 61 12.66 13.25 -6.02
CA ILE A 61 13.09 12.71 -4.72
C ILE A 61 14.05 13.74 -4.10
N PRO A 62 13.53 14.77 -3.40
CA PRO A 62 14.37 15.68 -2.65
C PRO A 62 15.05 14.93 -1.50
N LEU A 63 16.39 14.98 -1.45
CA LEU A 63 17.23 14.21 -0.52
C LEU A 63 17.34 14.89 0.85
N THR A 64 16.19 15.21 1.45
CA THR A 64 16.07 15.76 2.80
C THR A 64 14.99 15.05 3.59
N TYR A 65 15.29 14.79 4.87
CA TYR A 65 14.41 14.14 5.84
C TYR A 65 13.55 15.14 6.62
N ASP A 66 13.75 16.44 6.44
CA ASP A 66 12.83 17.47 6.92
C ASP A 66 11.67 17.61 5.91
N MET A 67 10.48 17.16 6.28
CA MET A 67 9.33 17.09 5.37
C MET A 67 8.78 18.47 5.01
N ARG A 68 9.02 19.49 5.84
CA ARG A 68 8.76 20.89 5.49
C ARG A 68 9.63 21.33 4.32
N THR A 69 10.95 21.24 4.44
CA THR A 69 11.90 21.57 3.37
C THR A 69 11.64 20.71 2.14
N ASN A 70 11.40 19.40 2.30
CA ASN A 70 11.06 18.51 1.19
C ASN A 70 9.83 18.99 0.41
N GLN A 71 8.77 19.39 1.12
CA GLN A 71 7.54 19.91 0.53
C GLN A 71 7.75 21.25 -0.18
N GLU A 72 8.57 22.14 0.37
CA GLU A 72 8.94 23.42 -0.25
C GLU A 72 9.73 23.18 -1.55
N MET A 73 10.77 22.33 -1.50
CA MET A 73 11.56 21.94 -2.68
C MET A 73 10.67 21.37 -3.79
N ALA A 74 9.83 20.37 -3.46
CA ALA A 74 8.96 19.73 -4.43
C ALA A 74 7.93 20.71 -5.03
N ASN A 75 7.37 21.61 -4.21
CA ASN A 75 6.45 22.64 -4.69
C ASN A 75 7.13 23.62 -5.64
N THR A 76 8.30 24.14 -5.28
CA THR A 76 9.04 25.11 -6.08
C THR A 76 9.45 24.50 -7.42
N ILE A 77 10.03 23.30 -7.43
CA ILE A 77 10.45 22.63 -8.67
C ILE A 77 9.24 22.34 -9.56
N GLN A 78 8.12 21.90 -8.97
CA GLN A 78 6.90 21.66 -9.75
C GLN A 78 6.33 22.95 -10.36
N ASP A 79 6.39 24.09 -9.65
CA ASP A 79 5.94 25.38 -10.19
C ASP A 79 6.84 25.86 -11.35
N VAL A 80 8.16 25.72 -11.19
CA VAL A 80 9.14 26.02 -12.25
C VAL A 80 8.92 25.11 -13.46
N ALA A 81 8.71 23.80 -13.25
CA ALA A 81 8.41 22.86 -14.32
C ALA A 81 7.13 23.24 -15.08
N MET A 82 6.05 23.64 -14.38
CA MET A 82 4.84 24.13 -15.02
C MET A 82 5.09 25.38 -15.87
N ASN A 83 5.88 26.33 -15.36
CA ASN A 83 6.25 27.55 -16.11
C ASN A 83 7.06 27.21 -17.36
N LEU A 84 8.05 26.32 -17.25
CA LEU A 84 8.85 25.84 -18.38
C LEU A 84 7.96 25.20 -19.44
N ILE A 85 7.08 24.25 -19.07
CA ILE A 85 6.13 23.61 -20.00
C ILE A 85 5.23 24.64 -20.68
N PHE A 86 4.79 25.67 -19.94
CA PHE A 86 3.95 26.73 -20.50
C PHE A 86 4.70 27.63 -21.50
N SER A 87 5.99 27.87 -21.27
CA SER A 87 6.82 28.77 -22.08
C SER A 87 7.39 28.15 -23.37
N LYS A 88 7.55 26.82 -23.41
CA LYS A 88 8.20 26.13 -24.55
C LYS A 88 7.19 25.87 -25.67
N GLU A 89 7.56 26.24 -26.89
CA GLU A 89 6.74 25.96 -28.07
C GLU A 89 6.49 24.46 -28.26
N GLY A 90 5.23 24.11 -28.56
CA GLY A 90 4.81 22.73 -28.78
C GLY A 90 4.38 21.98 -27.51
N MET A 91 4.57 22.56 -26.32
CA MET A 91 4.08 22.01 -25.05
C MET A 91 2.78 22.68 -24.59
N ARG A 92 2.04 22.02 -23.69
CA ARG A 92 0.84 22.60 -23.07
C ARG A 92 0.56 22.00 -21.69
N VAL A 93 0.48 22.84 -20.67
CA VAL A 93 -0.04 22.46 -19.34
C VAL A 93 -1.54 22.27 -19.40
N MET A 94 -2.04 21.17 -18.84
CA MET A 94 -3.46 20.87 -18.71
C MET A 94 -3.98 21.06 -17.28
N GLY A 95 -3.09 20.98 -16.28
CA GLY A 95 -3.41 21.19 -14.87
C GLY A 95 -2.74 20.15 -13.98
N THR A 96 -3.33 19.92 -12.81
CA THR A 96 -2.88 18.92 -11.84
C THR A 96 -3.74 17.65 -11.97
N CYS A 97 -3.09 16.49 -12.09
CA CYS A 97 -3.74 15.19 -12.15
C CYS A 97 -4.07 14.65 -10.73
N ASN A 98 -4.78 13.51 -10.65
CA ASN A 98 -5.37 12.99 -9.41
C ASN A 98 -4.37 12.66 -8.28
N GLU A 99 -3.08 12.55 -8.59
CA GLU A 99 -2.04 12.27 -7.60
C GLU A 99 -1.17 13.48 -7.29
N GLY A 100 -1.46 14.63 -7.90
CA GLY A 100 -0.81 15.90 -7.59
C GLY A 100 0.34 16.26 -8.51
N GLY A 101 0.64 15.45 -9.52
CA GLY A 101 1.60 15.78 -10.56
C GLY A 101 0.97 16.60 -11.70
N ILE A 102 1.82 17.12 -12.58
CA ILE A 102 1.46 17.92 -13.74
C ILE A 102 0.91 17.00 -14.84
N GLY A 103 -0.29 17.29 -15.33
CA GLY A 103 -0.76 16.80 -16.62
C GLY A 103 -0.37 17.79 -17.71
N ALA A 104 0.38 17.34 -18.70
CA ALA A 104 0.80 18.17 -19.84
C ALA A 104 0.97 17.37 -21.13
N PHE A 105 0.82 18.07 -22.25
CA PHE A 105 1.16 17.58 -23.58
C PHE A 105 2.58 18.00 -23.95
N PHE A 106 3.41 17.03 -24.35
CA PHE A 106 4.78 17.25 -24.79
C PHE A 106 4.93 17.14 -26.31
N ARG A 107 3.96 16.55 -27.01
CA ARG A 107 3.91 16.40 -28.47
C ARG A 107 5.22 15.84 -29.03
N SER A 108 5.89 16.57 -29.93
CA SER A 108 7.14 16.16 -30.56
C SER A 108 8.32 16.04 -29.58
N TRP A 109 8.21 16.59 -28.36
CA TRP A 109 9.23 16.44 -27.34
C TRP A 109 9.17 15.06 -26.64
N GLY A 110 7.97 14.47 -26.54
CA GLY A 110 7.75 13.14 -25.96
C GLY A 110 8.29 12.96 -24.53
N GLU A 111 8.54 11.70 -24.19
CA GLU A 111 9.11 11.20 -22.93
C GLU A 111 10.40 11.92 -22.53
N LEU A 112 11.37 11.98 -23.45
CA LEU A 112 12.66 12.64 -23.21
C LEU A 112 12.50 14.13 -22.92
N GLY A 113 11.50 14.77 -23.54
CA GLY A 113 11.14 16.15 -23.25
C GLY A 113 10.71 16.38 -21.81
N ALA A 114 9.88 15.48 -21.29
CA ALA A 114 9.42 15.55 -19.90
C ALA A 114 10.59 15.47 -18.91
N TRP A 115 11.56 14.58 -19.16
CA TRP A 115 12.74 14.45 -18.33
C TRP A 115 13.68 15.66 -18.42
N LYS A 116 13.88 16.21 -19.62
CA LYS A 116 14.67 17.44 -19.82
C LYS A 116 14.07 18.63 -19.07
N ILE A 117 12.76 18.80 -19.16
CA ILE A 117 12.04 19.84 -18.42
C ILE A 117 12.19 19.65 -16.92
N LEU A 118 12.09 18.41 -16.42
CA LEU A 118 12.23 18.15 -15.00
C LEU A 118 13.64 18.48 -14.51
N ALA A 119 14.68 18.15 -15.28
CA ALA A 119 16.06 18.51 -14.97
C ALA A 119 16.29 20.04 -15.04
N GLU A 120 15.80 20.71 -16.08
CA GLU A 120 15.86 22.18 -16.20
C GLU A 120 15.15 22.86 -15.02
N ALA A 121 14.01 22.32 -14.57
CA ALA A 121 13.26 22.84 -13.45
C ALA A 121 13.97 22.70 -12.10
N VAL A 122 14.71 21.61 -11.88
CA VAL A 122 15.52 21.43 -10.65
C VAL A 122 16.59 22.52 -10.56
N GLU A 123 17.32 22.73 -11.65
CA GLU A 123 18.41 23.72 -11.70
C GLU A 123 17.89 25.16 -11.62
N GLU A 124 16.81 25.50 -12.35
CA GLU A 124 16.20 26.84 -12.31
C GLU A 124 15.54 27.13 -10.95
N ALA A 125 15.07 26.10 -10.23
CA ALA A 125 14.62 26.24 -8.84
C ALA A 125 15.77 26.44 -7.84
N GLY A 126 17.03 26.39 -8.29
CA GLY A 126 18.22 26.63 -7.47
C GLY A 126 18.73 25.41 -6.71
N TYR A 127 18.34 24.19 -7.10
CA TYR A 127 18.79 22.93 -6.49
C TYR A 127 19.70 22.17 -7.44
N THR A 128 20.60 21.35 -6.88
CA THR A 128 21.53 20.53 -7.68
C THR A 128 20.98 19.13 -7.93
N LEU A 129 20.77 18.76 -9.20
CA LEU A 129 20.36 17.41 -9.59
C LEU A 129 21.47 16.38 -9.24
N GLY A 130 21.08 15.25 -8.64
CA GLY A 130 21.97 14.18 -8.19
C GLY A 130 22.59 14.39 -6.80
N ARG A 131 22.50 15.62 -6.24
CA ARG A 131 22.99 15.92 -4.89
C ARG A 131 21.87 16.29 -3.92
N GLU A 132 20.96 17.16 -4.34
CA GLU A 132 19.85 17.64 -3.51
C GLU A 132 18.52 17.03 -3.95
N VAL A 133 18.41 16.67 -5.22
CA VAL A 133 17.22 16.05 -5.81
C VAL A 133 17.65 14.92 -6.74
N CYS A 134 17.01 13.76 -6.62
CA CYS A 134 17.11 12.67 -7.58
C CYS A 134 15.75 12.42 -8.23
N PHE A 135 15.71 11.53 -9.22
CA PHE A 135 14.48 11.15 -9.90
C PHE A 135 14.01 9.74 -9.55
N GLY A 136 12.73 9.52 -9.76
CA GLY A 136 12.10 8.20 -9.79
C GLY A 136 11.23 8.03 -11.03
N VAL A 137 10.97 6.78 -11.42
CA VAL A 137 10.09 6.45 -12.54
C VAL A 137 9.14 5.33 -12.15
N ASP A 138 7.87 5.47 -12.51
CA ASP A 138 6.90 4.37 -12.56
C ASP A 138 6.47 4.19 -14.02
N GLY A 139 6.94 3.10 -14.62
CA GLY A 139 6.64 2.74 -15.99
C GLY A 139 5.18 2.34 -16.16
N ALA A 140 4.63 1.56 -15.23
CA ALA A 140 3.39 0.81 -15.40
C ALA A 140 3.35 0.09 -16.77
N ALA A 141 4.40 -0.65 -17.10
CA ALA A 141 4.67 -1.13 -18.46
C ALA A 141 3.56 -2.01 -19.06
N ASP A 142 2.76 -2.69 -18.24
CA ASP A 142 1.57 -3.41 -18.72
C ASP A 142 0.56 -2.51 -19.44
N ARG A 143 0.56 -1.20 -19.20
CA ARG A 143 -0.30 -0.22 -19.90
C ARG A 143 0.07 -0.01 -21.36
N PHE A 144 1.34 -0.23 -21.71
CA PHE A 144 1.83 -0.08 -23.07
C PHE A 144 2.44 -1.35 -23.66
N TYR A 145 2.39 -2.48 -22.94
CA TYR A 145 2.72 -3.80 -23.45
C TYR A 145 1.66 -4.29 -24.44
N LYS A 146 2.10 -4.74 -25.63
CA LYS A 146 1.23 -5.23 -26.71
C LYS A 146 1.21 -6.76 -26.84
N GLY A 147 1.96 -7.46 -26.00
CA GLY A 147 2.14 -8.90 -26.08
C GLY A 147 3.44 -9.28 -26.81
N ASN A 148 3.86 -10.54 -26.66
CA ASN A 148 5.03 -11.11 -27.32
C ASN A 148 6.34 -10.33 -27.14
N GLY A 149 6.55 -9.70 -25.98
CA GLY A 149 7.76 -8.92 -25.70
C GLY A 149 7.81 -7.54 -26.37
N VAL A 150 6.69 -7.05 -26.92
CA VAL A 150 6.61 -5.75 -27.61
C VAL A 150 5.90 -4.71 -26.74
N TYR A 151 6.49 -3.52 -26.67
CA TYR A 151 6.03 -2.36 -25.92
C TYR A 151 5.85 -1.16 -26.87
N GLU A 152 4.81 -0.35 -26.68
CA GLU A 152 4.57 0.86 -27.50
C GLU A 152 4.72 2.13 -26.66
N LEU A 153 5.85 2.81 -26.80
CA LEU A 153 6.20 4.01 -26.05
C LEU A 153 6.35 5.19 -27.04
N ASP A 154 5.64 6.30 -26.83
CA ASP A 154 5.68 7.48 -27.71
C ASP A 154 5.40 7.17 -29.19
N GLY A 155 4.47 6.24 -29.46
CA GLY A 155 4.14 5.81 -30.82
C GLY A 155 5.27 5.06 -31.52
N ARG A 156 6.30 4.61 -30.78
CA ARG A 156 7.37 3.73 -31.26
C ARG A 156 7.23 2.36 -30.62
N SER A 157 7.54 1.32 -31.38
CA SER A 157 7.61 -0.05 -30.88
C SER A 157 9.00 -0.37 -30.38
N PHE A 158 9.07 -0.96 -29.20
CA PHE A 158 10.28 -1.48 -28.58
C PHE A 158 10.09 -2.97 -28.32
N ASP A 159 11.06 -3.79 -28.68
CA ASP A 159 11.19 -5.09 -28.01
C ASP A 159 11.76 -4.91 -26.59
N THR A 160 11.78 -5.99 -25.79
CA THR A 160 12.25 -5.89 -24.40
C THR A 160 13.70 -5.42 -24.27
N MET A 161 14.59 -5.80 -25.20
CA MET A 161 16.00 -5.39 -25.13
C MET A 161 16.14 -3.91 -25.46
N GLN A 162 15.42 -3.43 -26.48
CA GLN A 162 15.37 -2.01 -26.83
C GLN A 162 14.78 -1.17 -25.70
N LEU A 163 13.76 -1.68 -25.00
CA LEU A 163 13.20 -0.99 -23.83
C LEU A 163 14.19 -0.97 -22.65
N MET A 164 14.95 -2.05 -22.45
CA MET A 164 16.01 -2.10 -21.44
C MET A 164 17.12 -1.09 -21.74
N GLU A 165 17.59 -1.02 -22.99
CA GLU A 165 18.58 -0.03 -23.45
C GLU A 165 18.05 1.41 -23.30
N TYR A 166 16.75 1.63 -23.55
CA TYR A 166 16.11 2.91 -23.28
C TYR A 166 16.23 3.30 -21.80
N TYR A 167 15.88 2.40 -20.87
CA TYR A 167 16.03 2.68 -19.44
C TYR A 167 17.48 2.80 -18.97
N GLU A 168 18.41 2.03 -19.55
CA GLU A 168 19.85 2.19 -19.31
C GLU A 168 20.31 3.61 -19.69
N SER A 169 19.95 4.08 -20.89
CA SER A 169 20.30 5.44 -21.33
C SER A 169 19.74 6.52 -20.41
N MET A 170 18.56 6.27 -19.83
CA MET A 170 17.94 7.15 -18.84
C MET A 170 18.70 7.16 -17.51
N LEU A 171 19.13 6.00 -17.02
CA LEU A 171 19.95 5.85 -15.80
C LEU A 171 21.34 6.47 -15.95
N ASP A 172 21.88 6.49 -17.17
CA ASP A 172 23.18 7.10 -17.47
C ASP A 172 23.08 8.63 -17.65
N THR A 173 21.91 9.13 -18.06
CA THR A 173 21.68 10.57 -18.28
C THR A 173 21.20 11.30 -17.03
N TYR A 174 20.37 10.65 -16.21
CA TYR A 174 19.73 11.25 -15.05
C TYR A 174 19.97 10.43 -13.77
N PRO A 175 20.08 11.07 -12.60
CA PRO A 175 20.24 10.37 -11.32
C PRO A 175 18.90 9.79 -10.86
N ILE A 176 18.49 8.68 -11.49
CA ILE A 176 17.29 7.93 -11.13
C ILE A 176 17.63 6.95 -10.01
N LEU A 177 17.05 7.17 -8.83
CA LEU A 177 17.22 6.30 -7.66
C LEU A 177 16.13 5.23 -7.56
N TYR A 178 14.95 5.48 -8.11
CA TYR A 178 13.78 4.63 -7.95
C TYR A 178 13.19 4.26 -9.31
N ALA A 179 12.92 2.97 -9.53
CA ALA A 179 12.29 2.47 -10.75
C ALA A 179 11.23 1.41 -10.42
N GLU A 180 10.01 1.61 -10.91
CA GLU A 180 8.83 0.77 -10.66
C GLU A 180 8.22 0.31 -11.98
N ASP A 181 7.80 -0.96 -12.04
CA ASP A 181 6.99 -1.53 -13.13
C ASP A 181 7.50 -1.21 -14.54
N LEU A 182 8.81 -1.38 -14.75
CA LEU A 182 9.50 -1.12 -16.03
C LEU A 182 9.18 -2.15 -17.12
N PHE A 183 8.80 -3.36 -16.76
CA PHE A 183 8.48 -4.44 -17.70
C PHE A 183 7.13 -5.08 -17.34
N ALA A 184 6.55 -5.83 -18.26
CA ALA A 184 5.26 -6.49 -18.06
C ALA A 184 5.27 -7.41 -16.81
N SER A 185 4.15 -7.48 -16.09
CA SER A 185 4.02 -8.25 -14.84
C SER A 185 3.87 -9.76 -15.03
N ARG A 186 3.71 -10.22 -16.26
CA ARG A 186 3.47 -11.63 -16.58
C ARG A 186 4.70 -12.49 -16.28
N LYS A 187 4.47 -13.73 -15.86
CA LYS A 187 5.54 -14.66 -15.46
C LYS A 187 6.60 -14.87 -16.54
N GLU A 188 6.22 -14.86 -17.81
CA GLU A 188 7.17 -15.02 -18.93
C GLU A 188 8.14 -13.84 -19.06
N ALA A 189 7.78 -12.67 -18.52
CA ALA A 189 8.58 -11.47 -18.54
C ALA A 189 9.51 -11.32 -17.32
N TRP A 190 9.38 -12.15 -16.28
CA TRP A 190 10.20 -12.06 -15.07
C TRP A 190 11.71 -12.14 -15.34
N ARG A 191 12.14 -12.89 -16.36
CA ARG A 191 13.54 -12.93 -16.78
C ARG A 191 14.12 -11.54 -17.12
N HIS A 192 13.29 -10.64 -17.65
CA HIS A 192 13.72 -9.29 -18.03
C HIS A 192 13.91 -8.40 -16.81
N TRP A 193 13.07 -8.59 -15.80
CA TRP A 193 13.23 -8.00 -14.47
C TRP A 193 14.52 -8.48 -13.79
N SER A 194 14.80 -9.79 -13.82
CA SER A 194 16.01 -10.37 -13.26
C SER A 194 17.28 -9.86 -13.95
N GLU A 195 17.25 -9.75 -15.28
CA GLU A 195 18.35 -9.21 -16.08
C GLU A 195 18.60 -7.73 -15.75
N PHE A 196 17.55 -6.90 -15.73
CA PHE A 196 17.66 -5.49 -15.36
C PHE A 196 18.20 -5.32 -13.93
N THR A 197 17.66 -6.07 -12.97
CA THR A 197 18.11 -6.03 -11.58
C THR A 197 19.55 -6.49 -11.44
N SER A 198 19.98 -7.52 -12.18
CA SER A 198 21.36 -7.97 -12.17
C SER A 198 22.33 -6.92 -12.72
N ARG A 199 21.89 -6.10 -13.69
CA ARG A 199 22.73 -5.06 -14.32
C ARG A 199 22.75 -3.76 -13.52
N PHE A 200 21.60 -3.35 -12.98
CA PHE A 200 21.40 -2.00 -12.45
C PHE A 200 20.96 -1.95 -10.99
N GLY A 201 20.64 -3.09 -10.35
CA GLY A 201 20.11 -3.13 -8.98
C GLY A 201 21.07 -2.62 -7.89
N GLU A 202 22.36 -2.39 -8.20
CA GLU A 202 23.28 -1.68 -7.30
C GLU A 202 23.22 -0.15 -7.43
N ARG A 203 22.67 0.35 -8.55
CA ARG A 203 22.52 1.78 -8.89
C ARG A 203 21.12 2.31 -8.59
N VAL A 204 20.08 1.47 -8.75
CA VAL A 204 18.66 1.86 -8.66
C VAL A 204 17.86 0.87 -7.81
N PHE A 205 16.89 1.39 -7.07
CA PHE A 205 15.88 0.57 -6.39
C PHE A 205 14.82 0.12 -7.40
N VAL A 206 14.84 -1.16 -7.73
CA VAL A 206 13.88 -1.84 -8.61
C VAL A 206 12.72 -2.33 -7.75
N SER A 207 11.67 -1.51 -7.76
CA SER A 207 10.44 -1.69 -6.97
C SER A 207 9.41 -2.50 -7.74
N LEU A 208 8.78 -3.43 -7.03
CA LEU A 208 7.76 -4.31 -7.57
C LEU A 208 6.38 -3.95 -7.00
N ASP A 209 5.43 -3.60 -7.86
CA ASP A 209 4.02 -3.34 -7.50
C ASP A 209 3.09 -4.43 -8.08
N ASP A 210 2.80 -4.38 -9.38
CA ASP A 210 1.77 -5.22 -10.02
C ASP A 210 2.09 -6.73 -9.95
N VAL A 211 3.38 -7.10 -9.92
CA VAL A 211 3.82 -8.51 -9.81
C VAL A 211 3.72 -9.07 -8.40
N ALA A 212 3.80 -8.21 -7.37
CA ALA A 212 3.96 -8.61 -5.98
C ALA A 212 2.67 -8.44 -5.16
N THR A 213 1.86 -7.43 -5.51
CA THR A 213 0.55 -7.10 -4.92
C THR A 213 0.50 -7.16 -3.39
N THR A 214 1.59 -6.77 -2.72
CA THR A 214 1.71 -6.80 -1.25
C THR A 214 1.38 -8.20 -0.67
N ASN A 215 1.68 -9.29 -1.38
CA ASN A 215 1.36 -10.65 -0.99
C ASN A 215 2.64 -11.50 -0.78
N ALA A 216 2.87 -11.97 0.45
CA ALA A 216 4.04 -12.78 0.79
C ALA A 216 4.22 -14.03 -0.11
N ARG A 217 3.11 -14.68 -0.51
CA ARG A 217 3.15 -15.85 -1.40
C ARG A 217 3.66 -15.51 -2.81
N LEU A 218 3.36 -14.30 -3.31
CA LEU A 218 3.84 -13.81 -4.61
C LEU A 218 5.25 -13.22 -4.53
N VAL A 219 5.60 -12.60 -3.41
CA VAL A 219 6.93 -12.02 -3.16
C VAL A 219 8.03 -13.08 -3.12
N ARG A 220 7.78 -14.25 -2.51
CA ARG A 220 8.78 -15.34 -2.39
C ARG A 220 9.37 -15.81 -3.73
N PRO A 221 8.58 -16.18 -4.76
CA PRO A 221 9.15 -16.58 -6.05
C PRO A 221 9.87 -15.42 -6.75
N LEU A 222 9.42 -14.16 -6.60
CA LEU A 222 10.10 -12.99 -7.14
C LEU A 222 11.50 -12.78 -6.53
N ILE A 223 11.63 -13.01 -5.22
CA ILE A 223 12.93 -13.04 -4.53
C ILE A 223 13.82 -14.15 -5.10
N ALA A 224 13.28 -15.36 -5.26
CA ALA A 224 14.04 -16.50 -5.78
C ALA A 224 14.58 -16.25 -7.20
N GLU A 225 13.79 -15.57 -8.03
CA GLU A 225 14.14 -15.18 -9.40
C GLU A 225 14.95 -13.88 -9.47
N LYS A 226 15.19 -13.20 -8.33
CA LYS A 226 15.94 -11.93 -8.25
C LYS A 226 15.36 -10.82 -9.14
N THR A 227 14.04 -10.70 -9.21
CA THR A 227 13.36 -9.76 -10.13
C THR A 227 13.46 -8.29 -9.70
N GLY A 228 13.80 -8.02 -8.44
CA GLY A 228 13.93 -6.66 -7.91
C GLY A 228 14.78 -6.61 -6.64
N ASN A 229 14.75 -5.47 -5.98
CA ASN A 229 15.40 -5.25 -4.68
C ASN A 229 14.54 -4.40 -3.72
N MET A 230 13.31 -4.06 -4.13
CA MET A 230 12.34 -3.29 -3.34
C MET A 230 10.91 -3.79 -3.57
N LEU A 231 10.11 -3.81 -2.51
CA LEU A 231 8.69 -4.14 -2.55
C LEU A 231 7.84 -2.88 -2.32
N LEU A 232 6.90 -2.61 -3.21
CA LEU A 232 5.88 -1.59 -3.00
C LEU A 232 4.71 -2.14 -2.19
N LEU A 233 4.37 -1.43 -1.11
CA LEU A 233 3.35 -1.83 -0.15
C LEU A 233 2.09 -0.99 -0.32
N LYS A 234 1.00 -1.63 -0.73
CA LYS A 234 -0.37 -1.11 -0.75
C LYS A 234 -1.24 -2.07 0.05
N MET A 235 -1.56 -1.71 1.30
CA MET A 235 -2.28 -2.63 2.20
C MET A 235 -3.63 -3.10 1.69
N ASN A 236 -4.28 -2.33 0.82
CA ASN A 236 -5.54 -2.74 0.20
C ASN A 236 -5.38 -3.79 -0.90
N GLN A 237 -4.16 -4.04 -1.38
CA GLN A 237 -3.88 -5.15 -2.30
C GLN A 237 -3.94 -6.52 -1.61
N ILE A 238 -3.72 -6.58 -0.30
CA ILE A 238 -3.80 -7.83 0.48
C ILE A 238 -4.95 -7.84 1.48
N GLY A 239 -5.38 -6.69 1.98
CA GLY A 239 -6.63 -6.52 2.72
C GLY A 239 -6.57 -6.72 4.23
N THR A 240 -5.41 -6.96 4.84
CA THR A 240 -5.24 -6.85 6.31
C THR A 240 -3.89 -6.26 6.69
N MET A 241 -3.80 -5.63 7.86
CA MET A 241 -2.55 -5.04 8.32
C MET A 241 -1.43 -6.06 8.53
N LEU A 242 -1.75 -7.25 9.05
CA LEU A 242 -0.75 -8.27 9.36
C LEU A 242 -0.33 -9.09 8.14
N GLU A 243 -1.20 -9.35 7.17
CA GLU A 243 -0.74 -9.96 5.91
C GLU A 243 0.21 -9.02 5.14
N GLY A 244 -0.04 -7.71 5.17
CA GLY A 244 0.90 -6.74 4.56
C GLY A 244 2.22 -6.63 5.33
N TRP A 245 2.21 -6.73 6.67
CA TRP A 245 3.43 -6.90 7.46
C TRP A 245 4.23 -8.13 7.02
N ARG A 246 3.55 -9.28 6.82
CA ARG A 246 4.20 -10.52 6.37
C ARG A 246 4.85 -10.35 5.00
N ALA A 247 4.20 -9.65 4.06
CA ALA A 247 4.79 -9.34 2.76
C ALA A 247 6.05 -8.47 2.90
N ALA A 248 5.98 -7.41 3.71
CA ALA A 248 7.11 -6.53 3.98
C ALA A 248 8.29 -7.28 4.60
N GLU A 249 8.06 -8.04 5.68
CA GLU A 249 9.14 -8.79 6.34
C GLU A 249 9.66 -9.95 5.49
N THR A 250 8.86 -10.54 4.60
CA THR A 250 9.35 -11.51 3.61
C THR A 250 10.39 -10.87 2.69
N ALA A 251 10.12 -9.65 2.18
CA ALA A 251 11.09 -8.89 1.39
C ALA A 251 12.34 -8.53 2.21
N HIS A 252 12.14 -8.02 3.42
CA HIS A 252 13.21 -7.61 4.32
C HIS A 252 14.17 -8.75 4.70
N HIS A 253 13.66 -9.96 4.93
CA HIS A 253 14.48 -11.13 5.22
C HIS A 253 15.35 -11.56 4.04
N ALA A 254 14.97 -11.19 2.81
CA ALA A 254 15.78 -11.37 1.61
C ALA A 254 16.72 -10.20 1.31
N GLY A 255 16.80 -9.20 2.20
CA GLY A 255 17.62 -8.01 2.02
C GLY A 255 17.01 -6.96 1.09
N TRP A 256 15.75 -7.13 0.66
CA TRP A 256 15.02 -6.09 -0.07
C TRP A 256 14.55 -5.00 0.87
N LEU A 257 14.36 -3.80 0.32
CA LEU A 257 13.72 -2.69 1.02
C LEU A 257 12.24 -2.61 0.68
N THR A 258 11.50 -1.73 1.35
CA THR A 258 10.10 -1.45 1.06
C THR A 258 9.84 0.04 0.85
N ILE A 259 8.78 0.31 0.09
CA ILE A 259 8.20 1.64 -0.10
C ILE A 259 6.71 1.58 0.27
N SER A 260 6.26 2.45 1.18
CA SER A 260 4.84 2.61 1.47
C SER A 260 4.18 3.44 0.37
N SER A 261 3.09 2.95 -0.22
CA SER A 261 2.44 3.61 -1.34
C SER A 261 0.96 3.85 -1.10
N HIS A 262 0.49 4.99 -1.60
CA HIS A 262 -0.92 5.31 -1.71
C HIS A 262 -1.62 4.52 -2.83
N ARG A 263 -2.91 4.80 -3.05
CA ARG A 263 -3.62 4.51 -4.30
C ARG A 263 -3.96 5.81 -5.03
N SER A 264 -4.17 5.71 -6.35
CA SER A 264 -4.56 6.85 -7.18
C SER A 264 -5.85 7.51 -6.70
N THR A 265 -6.80 6.73 -6.18
CA THR A 265 -7.97 7.21 -5.42
C THR A 265 -7.72 7.07 -3.91
N SER A 266 -7.43 8.19 -3.25
CA SER A 266 -7.03 8.18 -1.84
C SER A 266 -8.06 8.80 -0.91
N SER A 267 -8.07 8.29 0.32
CA SER A 267 -8.78 8.88 1.44
C SER A 267 -7.93 9.99 2.09
N ILE A 268 -8.53 10.74 2.99
CA ILE A 268 -7.85 11.70 3.88
C ILE A 268 -7.18 11.02 5.09
N ASP A 269 -7.23 9.68 5.17
CA ASP A 269 -6.69 8.90 6.26
C ASP A 269 -5.17 8.72 6.13
N PHE A 270 -4.49 8.46 7.25
CA PHE A 270 -3.03 8.35 7.35
C PHE A 270 -2.53 6.92 7.51
N MET A 271 -3.34 5.91 7.16
CA MET A 271 -2.96 4.49 7.23
C MET A 271 -1.61 4.19 6.56
N GLU A 272 -1.31 4.80 5.39
CA GLU A 272 -0.03 4.58 4.73
C GLU A 272 1.17 5.09 5.56
N VAL A 273 0.96 6.15 6.34
CA VAL A 273 1.95 6.70 7.29
C VAL A 273 2.14 5.74 8.46
N GLU A 274 1.05 5.21 9.03
CA GLU A 274 1.11 4.26 10.14
C GLU A 274 1.92 3.02 9.75
N VAL A 275 1.66 2.47 8.57
CA VAL A 275 2.36 1.30 8.03
C VAL A 275 3.82 1.61 7.78
N ALA A 276 4.13 2.76 7.16
CA ALA A 276 5.51 3.12 6.87
C ALA A 276 6.33 3.30 8.14
N LEU A 277 5.80 4.02 9.13
CA LEU A 277 6.48 4.23 10.41
C LEU A 277 6.70 2.91 11.15
N ALA A 278 5.70 2.02 11.16
CA ALA A 278 5.83 0.69 11.75
C ALA A 278 6.93 -0.18 11.10
N LEU A 279 7.23 0.05 9.82
CA LEU A 279 8.27 -0.68 9.06
C LEU A 279 9.60 0.07 8.97
N SER A 280 9.64 1.34 9.37
CA SER A 280 10.83 2.20 9.31
C SER A 280 11.76 2.10 10.52
N LEU A 281 11.32 1.40 11.58
CA LEU A 281 12.09 1.27 12.82
C LEU A 281 13.38 0.46 12.63
N ARG A 282 14.51 1.05 13.03
CA ARG A 282 15.84 0.47 12.86
C ARG A 282 16.11 -0.63 13.89
N ARG A 283 16.70 -1.72 13.42
CA ARG A 283 17.78 -2.38 14.17
C ARG A 283 19.11 -1.83 13.61
N PRO A 284 20.22 -1.84 14.38
CA PRO A 284 21.52 -1.45 13.85
C PRO A 284 21.78 -2.12 12.49
N GLY A 285 21.93 -1.32 11.43
CA GLY A 285 22.27 -1.78 10.08
C GLY A 285 21.23 -1.60 8.97
N LEU A 286 19.91 -1.58 9.22
CA LEU A 286 18.89 -1.54 8.14
C LEU A 286 17.60 -0.84 8.62
N GLY A 287 17.30 0.35 8.08
CA GLY A 287 15.92 0.85 8.00
C GLY A 287 15.27 0.19 6.78
N ARG A 288 14.05 -0.35 6.92
CA ARG A 288 13.54 -1.33 5.94
C ARG A 288 12.40 -0.81 5.06
N CYS A 289 11.56 0.10 5.57
CA CYS A 289 10.78 1.01 4.73
C CYS A 289 11.53 2.34 4.58
N VAL A 290 12.04 2.62 3.39
CA VAL A 290 12.98 3.75 3.15
C VAL A 290 12.37 4.86 2.32
N PHE A 291 11.31 4.56 1.58
CA PHE A 291 10.60 5.51 0.74
C PHE A 291 9.11 5.58 1.06
N ALA A 292 8.50 6.69 0.70
CA ALA A 292 7.07 6.93 0.73
C ALA A 292 6.59 7.48 -0.62
N LYS A 293 5.75 6.73 -1.33
CA LYS A 293 5.05 7.15 -2.56
C LYS A 293 3.62 7.54 -2.21
N TRP A 294 3.46 8.71 -1.59
CA TRP A 294 2.14 9.23 -1.18
C TRP A 294 1.60 10.34 -2.08
N GLY A 295 2.21 10.54 -3.24
CA GLY A 295 1.77 11.47 -4.28
C GLY A 295 2.62 12.74 -4.36
N GLY A 296 2.18 13.64 -5.24
CA GLY A 296 2.81 14.91 -5.56
C GLY A 296 2.59 15.98 -4.49
N ALA A 297 3.13 17.17 -4.77
CA ALA A 297 3.22 18.25 -3.81
C ALA A 297 1.94 19.11 -3.73
N LYS A 298 1.11 19.12 -4.78
CA LYS A 298 0.03 20.11 -5.00
C LYS A 298 -1.37 19.66 -4.55
N LEU A 299 -1.51 18.48 -3.95
CA LEU A 299 -2.77 18.00 -3.37
C LEU A 299 -2.64 17.85 -1.86
N ILE A 300 -3.53 18.52 -1.11
CA ILE A 300 -3.40 18.64 0.34
C ILE A 300 -3.50 17.29 1.05
N GLU A 301 -4.37 16.39 0.60
CA GLU A 301 -4.50 15.05 1.19
C GLU A 301 -3.22 14.21 0.98
N ARG A 302 -2.44 14.51 -0.06
CA ARG A 302 -1.14 13.86 -0.33
C ARG A 302 -0.06 14.48 0.53
N ALA A 303 0.05 15.81 0.51
CA ALA A 303 1.05 16.57 1.26
C ALA A 303 0.94 16.34 2.78
N MET A 304 -0.27 16.27 3.32
CA MET A 304 -0.51 16.06 4.75
C MET A 304 0.09 14.75 5.27
N ARG A 305 0.18 13.68 4.46
CA ARG A 305 0.78 12.40 4.90
C ARG A 305 2.24 12.56 5.29
N TYR A 306 3.01 13.31 4.51
CA TYR A 306 4.42 13.58 4.79
C TYR A 306 4.59 14.45 6.04
N ALA A 307 3.78 15.51 6.17
CA ALA A 307 3.81 16.37 7.36
C ALA A 307 3.42 15.61 8.63
N MET A 308 2.38 14.76 8.57
CA MET A 308 1.97 13.92 9.70
C MET A 308 3.04 12.90 10.07
N ALA A 309 3.75 12.32 9.10
CA ALA A 309 4.84 11.40 9.38
C ALA A 309 5.94 12.05 10.22
N GLN A 310 6.36 13.27 9.86
CA GLN A 310 7.34 14.05 10.63
C GLN A 310 6.79 14.42 12.00
N GLN A 311 5.57 14.97 12.08
CA GLN A 311 4.95 15.37 13.33
C GLN A 311 4.85 14.19 14.33
N TRP A 312 4.38 13.02 13.88
CA TRP A 312 4.25 11.86 14.76
C TRP A 312 5.58 11.33 15.27
N VAL A 313 6.63 11.43 14.46
CA VAL A 313 8.00 11.06 14.84
C VAL A 313 8.56 12.04 15.86
N GLU A 314 8.34 13.34 15.68
CA GLU A 314 8.75 14.40 16.60
C GLU A 314 7.99 14.31 17.95
N ASP A 315 6.68 14.11 17.90
CA ASP A 315 5.82 13.90 19.08
C ASP A 315 6.29 12.69 19.89
N PHE A 316 6.60 11.58 19.20
CA PHE A 316 7.16 10.39 19.82
C PHE A 316 8.50 10.70 20.49
N ALA A 317 9.43 11.38 19.80
CA ALA A 317 10.73 11.76 20.35
C ALA A 317 10.58 12.58 21.64
N ALA A 318 9.69 13.57 21.61
CA ALA A 318 9.41 14.47 22.71
C ALA A 318 8.66 13.79 23.88
N GLY A 319 8.10 12.60 23.67
CA GLY A 319 7.28 11.93 24.68
C GLY A 319 5.92 12.55 24.87
N VAL A 320 5.42 13.22 23.84
CA VAL A 320 4.05 13.71 23.82
C VAL A 320 3.16 12.46 23.83
N ALA A 321 2.54 12.19 24.97
CA ALA A 321 1.50 11.19 25.05
C ALA A 321 0.35 11.67 24.17
N LEU A 322 0.03 10.92 23.10
CA LEU A 322 -1.12 11.23 22.24
C LEU A 322 -2.43 11.23 23.05
N PHE A 323 -2.50 10.39 24.07
CA PHE A 323 -3.59 10.25 25.03
C PHE A 323 -3.11 9.39 26.22
N GLU A 324 -3.75 9.55 27.39
CA GLU A 324 -3.57 8.62 28.50
C GLU A 324 -4.18 7.24 28.15
N PRO A 325 -3.58 6.12 28.62
CA PRO A 325 -4.19 4.80 28.47
C PRO A 325 -5.62 4.79 29.01
N LEU A 326 -6.54 4.26 28.22
CA LEU A 326 -7.95 4.21 28.64
C LEU A 326 -8.18 3.12 29.69
N SER A 327 -9.14 3.36 30.59
CA SER A 327 -9.53 2.37 31.60
C SER A 327 -9.91 1.02 30.93
N PRO A 328 -9.41 -0.12 31.44
CA PRO A 328 -9.77 -1.45 30.94
C PRO A 328 -11.28 -1.72 30.94
N ASP A 329 -12.05 -1.07 31.82
CA ASP A 329 -13.51 -1.21 31.91
C ASP A 329 -14.28 -0.39 30.87
N THR A 330 -13.60 0.51 30.14
CA THR A 330 -14.18 1.20 28.98
C THR A 330 -14.68 0.16 27.99
N ARG A 331 -15.88 0.36 27.43
CA ARG A 331 -16.50 -0.60 26.51
C ARG A 331 -16.58 -0.05 25.10
N ILE A 332 -16.52 -0.95 24.12
CA ILE A 332 -16.90 -0.64 22.75
C ILE A 332 -18.43 -0.44 22.71
N GLN A 333 -18.90 0.78 22.57
CA GLN A 333 -20.33 1.08 22.46
C GLN A 333 -20.85 0.91 21.03
N MET A 334 -20.00 1.18 20.04
CA MET A 334 -20.35 1.11 18.63
C MET A 334 -19.12 0.73 17.83
N PHE A 335 -19.30 -0.14 16.84
CA PHE A 335 -18.31 -0.48 15.82
C PHE A 335 -19.09 -0.63 14.51
N LYS A 336 -18.96 0.31 13.57
CA LYS A 336 -19.76 0.33 12.34
C LYS A 336 -18.97 0.77 11.12
N GLY A 337 -19.35 0.22 9.97
CA GLY A 337 -18.96 0.71 8.66
C GLY A 337 -19.80 1.91 8.23
N TYR A 338 -19.22 2.79 7.42
CA TYR A 338 -19.94 3.88 6.76
C TYR A 338 -19.31 4.20 5.40
N PRO A 339 -20.06 4.72 4.42
CA PRO A 339 -19.46 5.21 3.18
C PRO A 339 -18.64 6.48 3.45
N ALA A 340 -17.38 6.48 3.03
CA ALA A 340 -16.46 7.59 3.19
C ALA A 340 -16.04 8.13 1.81
N PRO A 341 -15.91 9.46 1.63
CA PRO A 341 -15.50 10.02 0.35
C PRO A 341 -13.99 9.89 0.12
N LEU A 342 -13.63 9.70 -1.14
CA LEU A 342 -12.27 9.82 -1.65
C LEU A 342 -12.07 11.16 -2.36
N ASN A 343 -10.83 11.48 -2.68
CA ASN A 343 -10.47 12.70 -3.41
C ASN A 343 -11.12 12.82 -4.81
N THR A 344 -11.54 11.72 -5.43
CA THR A 344 -12.27 11.71 -6.72
C THR A 344 -13.78 11.88 -6.58
N GLY A 345 -14.31 11.93 -5.35
CA GLY A 345 -15.75 11.90 -5.08
C GLY A 345 -16.36 10.49 -5.08
N ASP A 346 -15.57 9.46 -5.42
CA ASP A 346 -15.96 8.07 -5.23
C ASP A 346 -16.08 7.73 -3.74
N LEU A 347 -16.92 6.74 -3.42
CA LEU A 347 -17.08 6.25 -2.05
C LEU A 347 -16.22 5.01 -1.80
N THR A 348 -15.59 4.99 -0.63
CA THR A 348 -14.90 3.84 -0.04
C THR A 348 -15.52 3.49 1.31
N LEU A 349 -14.96 2.49 2.00
CA LEU A 349 -15.34 2.15 3.36
C LEU A 349 -14.58 3.01 4.38
N GLY A 350 -15.34 3.66 5.26
CA GLY A 350 -14.89 4.09 6.58
C GLY A 350 -15.39 3.12 7.66
N VAL A 351 -14.64 3.01 8.76
CA VAL A 351 -14.99 2.26 9.96
C VAL A 351 -14.85 3.18 11.16
N ARG A 352 -15.87 3.19 12.03
CA ARG A 352 -15.89 3.99 13.26
C ARG A 352 -16.09 3.10 14.47
N ILE A 353 -15.31 3.36 15.51
CA ILE A 353 -15.49 2.78 16.85
C ILE A 353 -15.78 3.92 17.82
N ARG A 354 -16.87 3.82 18.58
CA ARG A 354 -17.16 4.73 19.71
C ARG A 354 -17.07 3.96 21.01
N LEU A 355 -16.35 4.53 21.97
CA LEU A 355 -16.13 3.96 23.29
C LEU A 355 -17.09 4.55 24.33
N SER A 356 -17.26 3.87 25.46
CA SER A 356 -18.21 4.25 26.51
C SER A 356 -17.91 5.56 27.22
N ASN A 357 -16.69 6.06 27.08
CA ASN A 357 -16.26 7.36 27.57
C ASN A 357 -16.40 8.48 26.52
N GLY A 358 -16.97 8.19 25.35
CA GLY A 358 -17.17 9.15 24.26
C GLY A 358 -16.01 9.25 23.26
N PHE A 359 -14.89 8.55 23.48
CA PHE A 359 -13.77 8.56 22.55
C PHE A 359 -14.15 7.90 21.22
N GLU A 360 -13.72 8.50 20.10
CA GLU A 360 -13.99 7.99 18.76
C GLU A 360 -12.71 7.67 18.00
N ILE A 361 -12.70 6.50 17.37
CA ILE A 361 -11.65 6.03 16.48
C ILE A 361 -12.25 5.90 15.09
N ASN A 362 -11.57 6.44 14.10
CA ASN A 362 -11.98 6.37 12.70
C ASN A 362 -10.87 5.69 11.90
N ALA A 363 -11.24 4.97 10.84
CA ALA A 363 -10.33 4.46 9.81
C ALA A 363 -11.02 4.52 8.45
N VAL A 364 -10.35 5.08 7.45
CA VAL A 364 -10.86 5.11 6.07
C VAL A 364 -9.83 4.51 5.13
N VAL A 365 -10.21 3.46 4.41
CA VAL A 365 -9.28 2.74 3.53
C VAL A 365 -9.33 3.25 2.09
N PRO A 366 -8.19 3.25 1.36
CA PRO A 366 -8.19 3.66 -0.03
C PRO A 366 -8.99 2.66 -0.89
N ALA A 367 -9.54 3.14 -2.01
CA ALA A 367 -10.12 2.27 -3.01
C ALA A 367 -9.08 1.88 -4.07
N GLY A 368 -9.48 1.03 -5.01
CA GLY A 368 -8.64 0.56 -6.09
C GLY A 368 -9.45 -0.15 -7.16
N THR A 369 -8.84 -0.38 -8.31
CA THR A 369 -9.40 -1.24 -9.37
C THR A 369 -8.70 -2.60 -9.31
N SER A 370 -8.90 -3.33 -8.22
CA SER A 370 -8.42 -4.72 -8.13
C SER A 370 -9.25 -5.59 -9.07
N THR A 371 -8.58 -6.33 -9.97
CA THR A 371 -9.23 -7.29 -10.87
C THR A 371 -9.44 -8.66 -10.24
N GLY A 372 -8.87 -8.91 -9.04
CA GLY A 372 -9.00 -10.19 -8.36
C GLY A 372 -8.21 -11.33 -8.99
N GLU A 373 -7.25 -11.06 -9.88
CA GLU A 373 -6.38 -12.11 -10.46
C GLU A 373 -5.18 -12.39 -9.55
N THR A 374 -4.50 -11.34 -9.10
CA THR A 374 -3.33 -11.41 -8.19
C THR A 374 -3.47 -10.52 -6.96
N GLU A 375 -4.43 -9.57 -6.98
CA GLU A 375 -4.74 -8.65 -5.89
C GLU A 375 -6.03 -9.08 -5.18
N ALA A 376 -6.14 -8.83 -3.88
CA ALA A 376 -7.38 -9.04 -3.12
C ALA A 376 -8.55 -8.21 -3.68
N CYS A 377 -9.74 -8.80 -3.73
CA CYS A 377 -10.94 -8.20 -4.28
C CYS A 377 -11.50 -7.12 -3.34
N LEU A 378 -11.93 -6.00 -3.91
CA LEU A 378 -12.78 -5.04 -3.21
C LEU A 378 -14.24 -5.35 -3.52
N VAL A 379 -15.11 -5.23 -2.51
CA VAL A 379 -16.56 -5.32 -2.69
C VAL A 379 -17.19 -3.92 -2.76
N PRO A 380 -18.37 -3.76 -3.39
CA PRO A 380 -19.08 -2.48 -3.39
C PRO A 380 -19.22 -1.90 -1.98
N VAL A 381 -19.12 -0.58 -1.82
CA VAL A 381 -19.12 0.07 -0.50
C VAL A 381 -20.33 -0.29 0.36
N VAL A 382 -21.51 -0.46 -0.24
CA VAL A 382 -22.73 -0.85 0.48
C VAL A 382 -22.61 -2.26 1.05
N ASP A 383 -22.02 -3.18 0.29
CA ASP A 383 -21.75 -4.54 0.75
C ASP A 383 -20.66 -4.54 1.82
N ALA A 384 -19.61 -3.74 1.66
CA ALA A 384 -18.55 -3.60 2.66
C ALA A 384 -19.11 -3.10 4.00
N VAL A 385 -19.99 -2.09 3.99
CA VAL A 385 -20.66 -1.58 5.21
C VAL A 385 -21.48 -2.67 5.88
N ARG A 386 -22.27 -3.43 5.11
CA ARG A 386 -23.06 -4.56 5.64
C ARG A 386 -22.16 -5.66 6.23
N ASN A 387 -21.05 -5.95 5.56
CA ASN A 387 -20.09 -6.97 6.00
C ASN A 387 -19.41 -6.55 7.31
N VAL A 388 -19.14 -5.26 7.54
CA VAL A 388 -18.66 -4.77 8.84
C VAL A 388 -19.67 -5.08 9.94
N ASP A 389 -20.95 -4.74 9.74
CA ASP A 389 -21.99 -5.00 10.75
C ASP A 389 -22.13 -6.50 11.06
N GLN A 390 -22.06 -7.36 10.03
CA GLN A 390 -22.07 -8.81 10.19
C GLN A 390 -20.88 -9.29 11.03
N LEU A 391 -19.65 -8.94 10.64
CA LEU A 391 -18.42 -9.37 11.31
C LEU A 391 -18.34 -8.88 12.76
N VAL A 392 -18.75 -7.63 13.01
CA VAL A 392 -18.80 -7.06 14.37
C VAL A 392 -19.74 -7.86 15.27
N SER A 393 -20.89 -8.28 14.73
CA SER A 393 -21.88 -9.09 15.44
C SER A 393 -21.35 -10.50 15.71
N GLU A 394 -20.83 -11.19 14.70
CA GLU A 394 -20.28 -12.55 14.82
C GLU A 394 -19.10 -12.62 15.79
N LEU A 395 -18.25 -11.60 15.78
CA LEU A 395 -17.08 -11.51 16.66
C LEU A 395 -17.41 -10.93 18.04
N HIS A 396 -18.68 -10.58 18.30
CA HIS A 396 -19.17 -10.04 19.57
C HIS A 396 -18.36 -8.84 20.07
N LEU A 397 -17.98 -7.92 19.17
CA LEU A 397 -17.09 -6.80 19.50
C LEU A 397 -17.81 -5.70 20.29
N VAL A 398 -19.09 -5.44 20.01
CA VAL A 398 -19.87 -4.43 20.74
C VAL A 398 -20.19 -4.92 22.16
N GLY A 399 -19.95 -4.05 23.14
CA GLY A 399 -20.11 -4.35 24.57
C GLY A 399 -18.84 -4.90 25.23
N MET A 400 -17.85 -5.34 24.45
CA MET A 400 -16.56 -5.83 24.95
C MET A 400 -15.83 -4.73 25.71
N ARG A 401 -15.25 -5.07 26.87
CA ARG A 401 -14.36 -4.17 27.62
C ARG A 401 -13.00 -4.13 26.94
N LEU A 402 -12.34 -2.98 26.96
CA LEU A 402 -10.99 -2.84 26.40
C LEU A 402 -10.01 -3.85 27.00
N GLY A 403 -10.14 -4.17 28.29
CA GLY A 403 -9.33 -5.22 28.95
C GLY A 403 -9.47 -6.61 28.34
N ASP A 404 -10.63 -6.92 27.75
CA ASP A 404 -10.96 -8.23 27.16
C ASP A 404 -10.74 -8.28 25.63
N VAL A 405 -10.39 -7.16 25.01
CA VAL A 405 -10.12 -7.06 23.56
C VAL A 405 -8.89 -7.92 23.20
N PRO A 406 -9.03 -8.93 22.30
CA PRO A 406 -7.91 -9.76 21.88
C PRO A 406 -6.88 -8.98 21.06
N ASP A 407 -5.72 -9.60 20.84
CA ASP A 407 -4.68 -8.97 20.01
C ASP A 407 -5.04 -8.94 18.52
N GLN A 408 -4.29 -8.13 17.77
CA GLN A 408 -4.45 -7.93 16.33
C GLN A 408 -4.36 -9.24 15.53
N LEU A 409 -3.50 -10.18 15.94
CA LEU A 409 -3.32 -11.47 15.27
C LEU A 409 -4.56 -12.34 15.40
N THR A 410 -5.08 -12.46 16.61
CA THR A 410 -6.30 -13.21 16.92
C THR A 410 -7.48 -12.66 16.13
N LEU A 411 -7.65 -11.33 16.07
CA LEU A 411 -8.67 -10.71 15.24
C LEU A 411 -8.47 -11.06 13.76
N THR A 412 -7.26 -10.88 13.23
CA THR A 412 -6.96 -11.13 11.82
C THR A 412 -7.26 -12.57 11.42
N GLN A 413 -6.87 -13.55 12.24
CA GLN A 413 -7.16 -14.96 11.99
C GLN A 413 -8.66 -15.26 12.01
N ARG A 414 -9.42 -14.63 12.91
CA ARG A 414 -10.89 -14.79 12.94
C ARG A 414 -11.54 -14.19 11.70
N LEU A 415 -11.12 -13.01 11.26
CA LEU A 415 -11.63 -12.38 10.04
C LEU A 415 -11.37 -13.24 8.78
N LEU A 416 -10.15 -13.77 8.66
CA LEU A 416 -9.79 -14.67 7.56
C LEU A 416 -10.52 -16.01 7.63
N ALA A 417 -10.80 -16.53 8.84
CA ALA A 417 -11.60 -17.73 9.01
C ALA A 417 -13.05 -17.51 8.56
N THR A 418 -13.65 -16.35 8.89
CA THR A 418 -14.98 -15.99 8.40
C THR A 418 -15.00 -15.83 6.88
N GLU A 419 -13.96 -15.25 6.26
CA GLU A 419 -13.82 -15.18 4.80
C GLU A 419 -13.89 -16.58 4.18
N LEU A 420 -13.13 -17.55 4.72
CA LEU A 420 -13.15 -18.92 4.22
C LEU A 420 -14.49 -19.63 4.46
N GLN A 421 -15.13 -19.40 5.61
CA GLN A 421 -16.45 -19.96 5.89
C GLN A 421 -17.48 -19.45 4.90
N GLU A 422 -17.46 -18.15 4.59
CA GLU A 422 -18.37 -17.55 3.61
C GLU A 422 -18.08 -18.07 2.20
N ALA A 423 -16.80 -18.14 1.80
CA ALA A 423 -16.40 -18.72 0.53
C ALA A 423 -16.84 -20.19 0.38
N SER A 424 -16.79 -20.97 1.47
CA SER A 424 -17.31 -22.33 1.48
C SER A 424 -18.83 -22.37 1.40
N ARG A 425 -19.53 -21.49 2.13
CA ARG A 425 -20.99 -21.38 2.15
C ARG A 425 -21.57 -21.11 0.76
N ILE A 426 -20.91 -20.27 -0.03
CA ILE A 426 -21.33 -19.94 -1.41
C ILE A 426 -20.74 -20.88 -2.46
N GLY A 427 -20.01 -21.92 -2.05
CA GLY A 427 -19.50 -22.97 -2.93
C GLY A 427 -18.27 -22.59 -3.77
N GLN A 428 -17.54 -21.51 -3.43
CA GLN A 428 -16.27 -21.17 -4.10
C GLN A 428 -15.14 -22.14 -3.71
N ILE A 429 -15.16 -22.65 -2.48
CA ILE A 429 -14.21 -23.61 -1.94
C ILE A 429 -14.91 -24.71 -1.14
N LYS A 430 -14.19 -25.79 -0.84
CA LYS A 430 -14.60 -26.85 0.07
C LYS A 430 -13.53 -27.04 1.17
N PRO A 431 -13.88 -27.43 2.41
CA PRO A 431 -12.88 -27.57 3.48
C PRO A 431 -11.81 -28.64 3.23
N ASP A 432 -12.10 -29.60 2.37
CA ASP A 432 -11.19 -30.64 1.91
C ASP A 432 -10.32 -30.22 0.71
N ASP A 433 -10.50 -28.99 0.19
CA ASP A 433 -9.57 -28.41 -0.77
C ASP A 433 -8.14 -28.34 -0.21
N SER A 434 -7.16 -28.27 -1.11
CA SER A 434 -5.75 -28.16 -0.75
C SER A 434 -5.48 -26.89 0.07
N VAL A 435 -4.48 -26.97 0.97
CA VAL A 435 -4.06 -25.81 1.80
C VAL A 435 -3.75 -24.60 0.94
N GLY A 436 -3.05 -24.79 -0.20
CA GLY A 436 -2.75 -23.70 -1.12
C GLY A 436 -3.98 -23.02 -1.72
N LYS A 437 -5.04 -23.79 -2.06
CA LYS A 437 -6.30 -23.23 -2.58
C LYS A 437 -7.07 -22.48 -1.49
N LEU A 438 -7.07 -23.00 -0.27
CA LEU A 438 -7.70 -22.33 0.88
C LEU A 438 -6.94 -21.05 1.26
N GLN A 439 -5.61 -21.07 1.27
CA GLN A 439 -4.77 -19.89 1.48
C GLN A 439 -5.06 -18.83 0.41
N GLU A 440 -5.07 -19.21 -0.88
CA GLU A 440 -5.38 -18.29 -1.98
C GLU A 440 -6.77 -17.66 -1.82
N ALA A 441 -7.78 -18.44 -1.41
CA ALA A 441 -9.12 -17.91 -1.14
C ALA A 441 -9.11 -16.86 -0.02
N ALA A 442 -8.38 -17.10 1.08
CA ALA A 442 -8.24 -16.15 2.19
C ALA A 442 -7.50 -14.87 1.79
N GLU A 443 -6.46 -14.99 0.95
CA GLU A 443 -5.67 -13.86 0.45
C GLU A 443 -6.51 -12.98 -0.50
N LEU A 444 -7.31 -13.59 -1.37
CA LEU A 444 -8.06 -12.89 -2.42
C LEU A 444 -9.34 -12.22 -1.94
N LYS A 445 -9.88 -12.60 -0.77
CA LYS A 445 -10.99 -11.88 -0.09
C LYS A 445 -12.20 -11.64 -0.99
N ARG A 446 -12.57 -12.65 -1.79
CA ARG A 446 -13.61 -12.55 -2.82
C ARG A 446 -15.02 -12.41 -2.22
N CYS A 447 -15.21 -12.76 -0.95
CA CYS A 447 -16.51 -12.74 -0.31
C CYS A 447 -16.75 -11.47 0.50
N LEU A 448 -15.92 -11.22 1.51
CA LEU A 448 -16.10 -10.10 2.43
C LEU A 448 -15.46 -8.80 1.91
N GLY A 449 -14.45 -8.92 1.05
CA GLY A 449 -13.72 -7.80 0.45
C GLY A 449 -12.56 -7.28 1.28
N ALA A 450 -11.46 -6.96 0.60
CA ALA A 450 -10.26 -6.39 1.19
C ALA A 450 -10.48 -5.02 1.84
N ASN A 451 -11.40 -4.19 1.32
CA ASN A 451 -11.80 -2.95 1.97
C ASN A 451 -12.44 -3.20 3.34
N THR A 452 -13.29 -4.22 3.47
CA THR A 452 -13.93 -4.60 4.74
C THR A 452 -12.89 -5.03 5.77
N LEU A 453 -12.07 -6.02 5.43
CA LEU A 453 -11.09 -6.58 6.35
C LEU A 453 -10.01 -5.55 6.71
N LEU A 454 -9.57 -4.74 5.74
CA LEU A 454 -8.58 -3.70 6.00
C LEU A 454 -9.17 -2.60 6.89
N GLY A 455 -10.40 -2.17 6.63
CA GLY A 455 -11.07 -1.14 7.44
C GLY A 455 -11.21 -1.56 8.90
N ILE A 456 -11.62 -2.81 9.13
CA ILE A 456 -11.70 -3.38 10.48
C ILE A 456 -10.32 -3.46 11.13
N THR A 457 -9.31 -4.01 10.44
CA THR A 457 -7.97 -4.21 11.03
C THR A 457 -7.24 -2.89 11.33
N VAL A 458 -7.43 -1.84 10.51
CA VAL A 458 -6.88 -0.50 10.79
C VAL A 458 -7.58 0.13 11.99
N ALA A 459 -8.92 0.12 12.03
CA ALA A 459 -9.67 0.66 13.17
C ALA A 459 -9.33 -0.07 14.48
N TYR A 460 -9.13 -1.38 14.40
CA TYR A 460 -8.79 -2.19 15.55
C TYR A 460 -7.35 -1.99 16.03
N ASN A 461 -6.39 -1.82 15.12
CA ASN A 461 -5.03 -1.45 15.51
C ASN A 461 -5.01 -0.11 16.26
N ARG A 462 -5.81 0.87 15.80
CA ARG A 462 -5.99 2.15 16.50
C ARG A 462 -6.68 1.98 17.85
N LEU A 463 -7.64 1.05 17.98
CA LEU A 463 -8.25 0.70 19.26
C LEU A 463 -7.25 0.14 20.26
N ILE A 464 -6.38 -0.78 19.84
CA ILE A 464 -5.31 -1.34 20.69
C ILE A 464 -4.34 -0.21 21.10
N ALA A 465 -3.94 0.63 20.15
CA ALA A 465 -3.07 1.77 20.42
C ALA A 465 -3.67 2.73 21.46
N VAL A 466 -4.96 3.07 21.32
CA VAL A 466 -5.70 3.92 22.25
C VAL A 466 -5.84 3.30 23.63
N LYS A 467 -6.14 2.00 23.71
CA LYS A 467 -6.15 1.24 24.97
C LYS A 467 -4.83 1.36 25.72
N GLU A 468 -3.72 1.37 25.01
CA GLU A 468 -2.37 1.31 25.59
C GLU A 468 -1.67 2.68 25.71
N GLY A 469 -2.32 3.77 25.28
CA GLY A 469 -1.72 5.11 25.39
C GLY A 469 -0.56 5.36 24.41
N LYS A 470 -0.52 4.66 23.28
CA LYS A 470 0.64 4.69 22.36
C LYS A 470 0.25 4.99 20.91
N PRO A 471 1.22 5.40 20.05
CA PRO A 471 0.96 5.59 18.63
C PRO A 471 0.51 4.30 17.92
N SER A 472 -0.39 4.43 16.96
CA SER A 472 -0.94 3.30 16.19
C SER A 472 0.11 2.55 15.36
N TRP A 473 1.13 3.23 14.85
CA TRP A 473 2.25 2.59 14.16
C TRP A 473 3.09 1.70 15.09
N LEU A 474 3.22 2.07 16.37
CA LEU A 474 3.92 1.26 17.37
C LEU A 474 3.09 0.02 17.75
N SER A 475 1.77 0.17 17.86
CA SER A 475 0.84 -0.96 18.00
C SER A 475 0.99 -1.98 16.86
N LEU A 476 1.02 -1.50 15.60
CA LEU A 476 1.22 -2.38 14.44
C LEU A 476 2.58 -3.07 14.49
N ARG A 477 3.63 -2.33 14.86
CA ARG A 477 4.99 -2.86 15.00
C ARG A 477 5.04 -4.03 15.98
N GLU A 478 4.51 -3.84 17.18
CA GLU A 478 4.55 -4.86 18.23
C GLU A 478 3.73 -6.10 17.84
N ALA A 479 2.58 -5.90 17.19
CA ALA A 479 1.80 -6.99 16.63
C ALA A 479 2.62 -7.77 15.58
N GLY A 480 3.29 -7.08 14.67
CA GLY A 480 4.16 -7.68 13.66
C GLY A 480 5.38 -8.42 14.25
N GLN A 481 6.06 -7.81 15.23
CA GLN A 481 7.19 -8.45 15.93
C GLN A 481 6.77 -9.71 16.69
N LYS A 482 5.52 -9.76 17.17
CA LYS A 482 4.95 -10.98 17.72
C LYS A 482 4.84 -12.08 16.66
N LEU A 483 4.39 -11.77 15.43
CA LEU A 483 4.38 -12.75 14.33
C LEU A 483 5.78 -13.27 14.02
N ASP A 484 6.79 -12.38 14.02
CA ASP A 484 8.17 -12.76 13.75
C ASP A 484 8.70 -13.72 14.82
N ARG A 485 8.49 -13.38 16.10
CA ARG A 485 8.92 -14.20 17.25
C ARG A 485 8.20 -15.56 17.27
N ASP A 486 6.93 -15.58 16.90
CA ASP A 486 6.09 -16.78 16.93
C ASP A 486 6.28 -17.63 15.64
N GLY A 487 7.18 -17.24 14.74
CA GLY A 487 7.53 -17.99 13.53
C GLY A 487 6.48 -17.93 12.41
N LEU A 488 5.54 -16.99 12.49
CA LEU A 488 4.37 -16.89 11.58
C LEU A 488 4.64 -16.01 10.35
N THR A 489 5.67 -15.16 10.41
CA THR A 489 5.95 -14.19 9.35
C THR A 489 6.37 -14.87 8.05
N LEU A 490 7.38 -15.75 8.11
CA LEU A 490 7.96 -16.38 6.92
C LEU A 490 7.30 -17.72 6.55
N CYS A 491 6.49 -18.30 7.44
CA CYS A 491 5.84 -19.59 7.23
C CYS A 491 4.34 -19.42 6.96
N ASP A 492 3.92 -19.62 5.71
CA ASP A 492 2.50 -19.56 5.32
C ASP A 492 1.67 -20.64 5.99
N GLU A 493 2.19 -21.87 6.05
CA GLU A 493 1.52 -22.98 6.70
C GLU A 493 1.22 -22.64 8.16
N ALA A 494 2.20 -22.15 8.93
CA ALA A 494 1.99 -21.81 10.33
C ALA A 494 0.96 -20.68 10.53
N PHE A 495 0.94 -19.68 9.64
CA PHE A 495 -0.01 -18.56 9.73
C PHE A 495 -1.44 -18.97 9.36
N TYR A 496 -1.61 -19.74 8.28
CA TYR A 496 -2.93 -20.11 7.74
C TYR A 496 -3.51 -21.40 8.33
N GLU A 497 -2.71 -22.28 8.94
CA GLU A 497 -3.21 -23.51 9.56
C GLU A 497 -4.34 -23.26 10.59
N PRO A 498 -4.24 -22.36 11.58
CA PRO A 498 -5.33 -22.13 12.53
C PRO A 498 -6.60 -21.59 11.84
N ILE A 499 -6.44 -20.84 10.74
CA ILE A 499 -7.53 -20.28 9.95
C ILE A 499 -8.26 -21.42 9.20
N ILE A 500 -7.50 -22.29 8.54
CA ILE A 500 -8.00 -23.43 7.79
C ILE A 500 -8.61 -24.51 8.71
N ALA A 501 -7.99 -24.75 9.86
CA ALA A 501 -8.50 -25.68 10.86
C ALA A 501 -9.88 -25.25 11.37
N SER A 502 -10.11 -23.94 11.54
CA SER A 502 -11.44 -23.40 11.92
C SER A 502 -12.52 -23.76 10.89
N LEU A 503 -12.23 -23.61 9.58
CA LEU A 503 -13.15 -24.00 8.50
C LEU A 503 -13.45 -25.51 8.53
N ARG A 504 -12.44 -26.34 8.77
CA ARG A 504 -12.60 -27.81 8.79
C ARG A 504 -13.40 -28.29 10.00
N GLN A 505 -13.23 -27.64 11.15
CA GLN A 505 -13.98 -27.98 12.36
C GLN A 505 -15.47 -27.66 12.23
N THR A 506 -15.85 -26.57 11.53
CA THR A 506 -17.26 -26.23 11.30
C THR A 506 -17.97 -27.22 10.36
N HIS A 507 -17.25 -27.92 9.48
CA HIS A 507 -17.83 -28.87 8.50
C HIS A 507 -17.71 -30.34 8.87
N HIS A 508 -17.04 -30.69 9.97
CA HIS A 508 -17.16 -32.02 10.55
C HIS A 508 -18.36 -32.05 11.51
N PRO A 509 -19.56 -32.55 11.10
CA PRO A 509 -20.56 -32.92 12.08
C PRO A 509 -19.93 -34.05 12.91
N SER A 510 -19.89 -33.88 14.22
CA SER A 510 -19.55 -34.94 15.16
C SER A 510 -20.29 -36.22 14.78
N SER A 511 -19.56 -37.20 14.26
CA SER A 511 -20.00 -38.57 14.13
C SER A 511 -20.06 -39.18 15.53
N ARG A 512 -21.13 -38.86 16.26
CA ARG A 512 -21.75 -39.62 17.38
C ARG A 512 -22.79 -38.73 18.04
N GLY A 513 -24.00 -38.73 17.48
CA GLY A 513 -25.20 -38.45 18.25
C GLY A 513 -25.39 -39.57 19.27
N THR A 514 -24.78 -39.44 20.45
CA THR A 514 -25.24 -40.20 21.60
C THR A 514 -26.54 -39.56 22.05
N ARG A 515 -27.65 -40.24 21.75
CA ARG A 515 -28.98 -39.92 22.29
C ARG A 515 -28.88 -39.79 23.82
N LEU A 516 -29.02 -38.57 24.32
CA LEU A 516 -29.35 -38.28 25.72
C LEU A 516 -30.65 -37.49 25.74
N PHE A 517 -31.73 -38.15 25.35
CA PHE A 517 -33.07 -37.82 25.84
C PHE A 517 -33.79 -39.14 26.12
N GLY A 518 -33.72 -39.54 27.39
CA GLY A 518 -34.61 -40.53 27.98
C GLY A 518 -36.01 -39.95 28.16
N ALA A 519 -36.98 -40.84 28.06
CA ALA A 519 -38.42 -40.60 27.96
C ALA A 519 -39.06 -39.83 29.11
N ALA A 520 -40.03 -38.99 28.75
CA ALA A 520 -41.41 -38.91 29.29
C ALA A 520 -42.19 -38.07 28.26
N GLY A 521 -43.33 -38.47 27.68
CA GLY A 521 -44.40 -39.28 28.19
C GLY A 521 -45.66 -38.41 28.27
N THR A 522 -46.59 -38.66 27.34
CA THR A 522 -48.05 -38.40 27.36
C THR A 522 -48.61 -36.96 27.26
N GLU A 523 -49.41 -36.76 26.20
CA GLU A 523 -50.75 -36.11 26.08
C GLU A 523 -50.97 -34.81 26.89
N LEU A 524 -51.30 -33.66 26.29
CA LEU A 524 -52.43 -33.33 25.41
C LEU A 524 -52.14 -32.01 24.67
#